data_AF-A0AA35M821-F1
#
_entry.id   AF-A0AA35M821-F1
#
_cell.length_a   1.000
_cell.length_b   1.000
_cell.length_c   1.000
_cell.angle_alpha   90.00
_cell.angle_beta   90.00
_cell.angle_gamma   90.00
#
_symmetry.space_group_name_H-M   'P 1'
#
loop_
_entity.id
_entity.type
_entity.pdbx_description
1 polymer ?
#
loop_
_entity_poly.entity_id
_entity_poly.type
_entity_poly.pdbx_seq_one_letter_code
_entity_poly.pdbx_strand_id
1 'polypeptide(L)'
;MATIDGVPVVMPALDGYVVDFDNPQRTGVRDVYFVAGFGGAISLLSFDQRMYVKLFLAGEVQLDDIDGLRHVWVYTMRVCCGSILYIEALIGLCRYDTYIAAFLYPICGSFAKLSLLVPGLRLPLLSDTIGINLPLIFACQPIQKSWDATITHGHCLNLPSLYIATAVANIVSDAILFNLPLPMMVEFHIPRRQKIGLVIIFGIG
;
A
#
# COMPACT_ATOMS: atom_id res chain seq x y z
N MET A 1 -5.06 -18.87 -25.03
CA MET A 1 -5.26 -19.40 -23.67
C MET A 1 -4.59 -20.75 -23.61
N ALA A 2 -3.84 -21.04 -22.55
CA ALA A 2 -3.43 -22.40 -22.28
C ALA A 2 -4.63 -23.12 -21.64
N THR A 3 -4.82 -24.40 -21.95
CA THR A 3 -5.83 -25.24 -21.30
C THR A 3 -5.09 -26.27 -20.46
N ILE A 4 -5.36 -26.27 -19.16
CA ILE A 4 -4.84 -27.25 -18.22
C ILE A 4 -6.06 -28.03 -17.74
N ASP A 5 -6.09 -29.34 -18.00
CA ASP A 5 -7.21 -30.23 -17.67
C ASP A 5 -8.60 -29.73 -18.13
N GLY A 6 -8.65 -29.13 -19.33
CA GLY A 6 -9.89 -28.62 -19.93
C GLY A 6 -10.37 -27.27 -19.38
N VAL A 7 -9.69 -26.71 -18.38
CA VAL A 7 -9.99 -25.38 -17.84
C VAL A 7 -9.13 -24.32 -18.58
N PRO A 8 -9.76 -23.28 -19.17
CA PRO A 8 -9.01 -22.19 -19.78
C PRO A 8 -8.33 -21.35 -18.70
N VAL A 9 -7.01 -21.27 -18.76
CA VAL A 9 -6.22 -20.43 -17.84
C VAL A 9 -5.71 -19.17 -18.54
N VAL A 10 -5.71 -18.07 -17.78
CA VAL A 10 -5.28 -16.73 -18.25
C VAL A 10 -3.77 -16.68 -18.52
N MET A 11 -3.00 -17.44 -17.75
CA MET A 11 -1.54 -17.52 -17.82
C MET A 11 -1.10 -18.98 -17.74
N PRO A 12 -0.07 -19.40 -18.52
CA PRO A 12 0.47 -20.75 -18.43
C PRO A 12 1.15 -20.96 -17.07
N ALA A 13 1.11 -22.21 -16.58
CA ALA A 13 1.79 -22.58 -15.35
C ALA A 13 3.32 -22.41 -15.50
N LEU A 14 3.98 -22.03 -14.41
CA LEU A 14 5.44 -21.92 -14.36
C LEU A 14 6.07 -23.32 -14.47
N ASP A 15 7.22 -23.43 -15.13
CA ASP A 15 7.93 -24.71 -15.28
C ASP A 15 8.18 -25.37 -13.92
N GLY A 16 7.62 -26.56 -13.71
CA GLY A 16 7.71 -27.33 -12.46
C GLY A 16 6.52 -27.17 -11.49
N TYR A 17 5.52 -26.33 -11.80
CA TYR A 17 4.29 -26.23 -11.01
C TYR A 17 3.22 -27.21 -11.50
N VAL A 18 2.86 -28.19 -10.67
CA VAL A 18 1.75 -29.12 -10.95
C VAL A 18 0.44 -28.46 -10.53
N VAL A 19 -0.42 -28.17 -11.51
CA VAL A 19 -1.75 -27.60 -11.29
C VAL A 19 -2.69 -28.74 -10.90
N ASP A 20 -3.17 -28.72 -9.65
CA ASP A 20 -4.18 -29.65 -9.13
C ASP A 20 -5.34 -28.80 -8.59
N PHE A 21 -6.53 -28.95 -9.17
CA PHE A 21 -7.72 -28.19 -8.77
C PHE A 21 -8.39 -28.78 -7.52
N ASP A 22 -8.25 -30.10 -7.29
CA ASP A 22 -8.85 -30.78 -6.15
C ASP A 22 -8.03 -30.53 -4.88
N ASN A 23 -6.71 -30.46 -5.01
CA ASN A 23 -5.79 -30.16 -3.90
C ASN A 23 -4.72 -29.13 -4.28
N PRO A 24 -5.09 -27.83 -4.36
CA PRO A 24 -4.18 -26.78 -4.83
C PRO A 24 -3.00 -26.59 -3.88
N GLN A 25 -1.79 -26.58 -4.45
CA GLN A 25 -0.58 -26.25 -3.69
C GLN A 25 -0.63 -24.77 -3.26
N ARG A 26 -0.92 -24.53 -1.99
CA ARG A 26 -0.95 -23.18 -1.40
C ARG A 26 0.43 -22.81 -0.84
N THR A 27 1.18 -22.02 -1.59
CA THR A 27 2.44 -21.40 -1.11
C THR A 27 2.18 -20.05 -0.46
N GLY A 28 2.89 -19.71 0.62
CA GLY A 28 2.86 -18.38 1.24
C GLY A 28 1.68 -18.10 2.18
N VAL A 29 0.85 -19.11 2.52
CA VAL A 29 -0.31 -18.94 3.42
C VAL A 29 0.11 -18.40 4.79
N ARG A 30 1.21 -18.90 5.34
CA ARG A 30 1.74 -18.46 6.63
C ARG A 30 2.19 -17.00 6.60
N ASP A 31 2.79 -16.57 5.49
CA ASP A 31 3.28 -15.20 5.33
C ASP A 31 2.10 -14.23 5.25
N VAL A 32 1.03 -14.60 4.54
CA VAL A 32 -0.22 -13.82 4.49
C VAL A 32 -0.83 -13.68 5.87
N TYR A 33 -0.93 -14.77 6.64
CA TYR A 33 -1.46 -14.70 8.02
C TYR A 33 -0.57 -13.88 8.95
N PHE A 34 0.75 -13.96 8.79
CA PHE A 34 1.69 -13.17 9.58
C PHE A 34 1.54 -11.68 9.28
N VAL A 35 1.54 -11.28 8.01
CA VAL A 35 1.36 -9.89 7.60
C VAL A 35 0.00 -9.35 8.03
N ALA A 36 -1.08 -10.13 7.82
CA ALA A 36 -2.43 -9.72 8.19
C ALA A 36 -2.60 -9.61 9.71
N GLY A 37 -2.11 -10.58 10.47
CA GLY A 37 -2.24 -10.59 11.92
C GLY A 37 -1.29 -9.60 12.59
N PHE A 38 0.01 -9.79 12.42
CA PHE A 38 1.04 -9.00 13.10
C PHE A 38 1.13 -7.58 12.53
N GLY A 39 1.17 -7.44 11.20
CA GLY A 39 1.20 -6.13 10.55
C GLY A 39 -0.09 -5.34 10.80
N GLY A 40 -1.24 -6.02 10.78
CA GLY A 40 -2.52 -5.43 11.14
C GLY A 40 -2.55 -4.91 12.57
N ALA A 41 -2.03 -5.68 13.54
CA ALA A 41 -1.95 -5.26 14.94
C ALA A 41 -1.05 -4.02 15.14
N ILE A 42 0.13 -3.98 14.52
CA ILE A 42 1.02 -2.81 14.58
C ILE A 42 0.32 -1.57 13.98
N SER A 43 -0.34 -1.76 12.84
CA SER A 43 -1.04 -0.67 12.15
C SER A 43 -2.15 -0.07 13.01
N LEU A 44 -2.91 -0.91 13.73
CA LEU A 44 -3.92 -0.46 14.69
C LEU A 44 -3.30 0.31 15.87
N LEU A 45 -2.21 -0.20 16.45
CA LEU A 45 -1.52 0.46 17.56
C LEU A 45 -0.97 1.84 17.16
N SER A 46 -0.31 1.94 16.00
CA SER A 46 0.20 3.22 15.49
C SER A 46 -0.92 4.22 15.19
N PHE A 47 -2.06 3.74 14.69
CA PHE A 47 -3.24 4.56 14.46
C PHE A 47 -3.85 5.07 15.77
N ASP A 48 -4.02 4.20 16.76
CA ASP A 48 -4.56 4.55 18.08
C ASP A 48 -3.67 5.56 18.78
N GLN A 49 -2.34 5.39 18.67
CA GLN A 49 -1.37 6.37 19.17
C GLN A 49 -1.54 7.73 18.48
N ARG A 50 -1.67 7.76 17.15
CA ARG A 50 -1.85 9.01 16.40
C ARG A 50 -3.15 9.72 16.79
N MET A 51 -4.23 8.96 16.98
CA MET A 51 -5.51 9.49 17.42
C MET A 51 -5.43 10.03 18.85
N TYR A 52 -4.74 9.32 19.76
CA TYR A 52 -4.52 9.78 21.13
C TYR A 52 -3.80 11.13 21.19
N VAL A 53 -2.71 11.29 20.42
CA VAL A 53 -1.95 12.55 20.38
C VAL A 53 -2.81 13.70 19.85
N LYS A 54 -3.62 13.48 18.81
CA LYS A 54 -4.47 14.55 18.26
C LYS A 54 -5.62 14.93 19.18
N LEU A 55 -6.29 13.94 19.77
CA LEU A 55 -7.44 14.19 20.65
C LEU A 55 -7.02 14.79 22.00
N PHE A 56 -5.91 14.34 22.58
CA PHE A 56 -5.56 14.68 23.97
C PHE A 56 -4.37 15.63 24.10
N LEU A 57 -3.35 15.56 23.24
CA LEU A 57 -2.16 16.42 23.35
C LEU A 57 -2.26 17.69 22.50
N ALA A 58 -2.73 17.57 21.25
CA ALA A 58 -2.78 18.71 20.33
C ALA A 58 -4.09 19.51 20.46
N GLY A 59 -5.21 18.85 20.79
CA GLY A 59 -6.51 19.51 21.01
C GLY A 59 -7.18 20.12 19.76
N GLU A 60 -6.48 20.12 18.62
CA GLU A 60 -6.97 20.60 17.34
C GLU A 60 -7.20 19.42 16.39
N VAL A 61 -8.47 19.11 16.13
CA VAL A 61 -8.85 18.08 15.14
C VAL A 61 -9.14 18.78 13.83
N GLN A 62 -8.27 18.60 12.83
CA GLN A 62 -8.52 19.09 11.48
C GLN A 62 -9.52 18.16 10.77
N LEU A 63 -10.40 18.72 9.94
CA LEU A 63 -11.41 17.93 9.19
C LEU A 63 -10.76 16.88 8.27
N ASP A 64 -9.58 17.20 7.70
CA ASP A 64 -8.77 16.27 6.91
C ASP A 64 -8.34 15.01 7.69
N ASP A 65 -8.19 15.11 9.02
CA ASP A 65 -7.87 13.95 9.85
C ASP A 65 -9.06 13.02 10.01
N ILE A 66 -10.28 13.54 10.20
CA ILE A 66 -11.46 12.71 10.46
C ILE A 66 -11.85 11.93 9.20
N ASP A 67 -11.88 12.57 8.04
CA ASP A 67 -12.23 11.91 6.79
C ASP A 67 -11.14 10.92 6.34
N GLY A 68 -9.86 11.27 6.53
CA GLY A 68 -8.74 10.36 6.32
C GLY A 68 -8.77 9.15 7.27
N LEU A 69 -9.00 9.38 8.56
CA LEU A 69 -9.12 8.32 9.57
C LEU A 69 -10.28 7.38 9.23
N ARG A 70 -11.46 7.92 8.89
CA ARG A 70 -12.65 7.14 8.57
C ARG A 70 -12.44 6.28 7.31
N HIS A 71 -11.83 6.84 6.26
CA HIS A 71 -11.53 6.08 5.06
C HIS A 71 -10.52 4.96 5.30
N VAL A 72 -9.45 5.21 6.05
CA VAL A 72 -8.44 4.20 6.41
C VAL A 72 -9.04 3.12 7.29
N TRP A 73 -9.83 3.47 8.32
CA TRP A 73 -10.48 2.50 9.19
C TRP A 73 -11.47 1.59 8.46
N VAL A 74 -12.31 2.18 7.60
CA VAL A 74 -13.28 1.43 6.79
C VAL A 74 -12.56 0.51 5.80
N TYR A 75 -11.44 0.95 5.24
CA TYR A 75 -10.63 0.13 4.32
C TYR A 75 -9.98 -1.05 5.05
N THR A 76 -9.35 -0.82 6.19
CA THR A 76 -8.74 -1.88 7.03
C THR A 76 -9.79 -2.88 7.51
N MET A 77 -10.95 -2.42 7.96
CA MET A 77 -12.06 -3.30 8.35
C MET A 77 -12.61 -4.13 7.19
N ARG A 78 -12.68 -3.58 5.97
CA ARG A 78 -13.12 -4.31 4.77
C ARG A 78 -12.11 -5.37 4.32
N VAL A 79 -10.82 -5.07 4.38
CA VAL A 79 -9.74 -6.03 4.08
C VAL A 79 -9.68 -7.17 5.12
N CYS A 80 -9.84 -6.84 6.40
CA CYS A 80 -9.94 -7.85 7.47
C CYS A 80 -11.20 -8.71 7.34
N CYS A 81 -12.34 -8.12 6.96
CA CYS A 81 -13.59 -8.86 6.74
C CYS A 81 -13.48 -9.84 5.57
N GLY A 82 -12.86 -9.43 4.44
CA GLY A 82 -12.66 -10.29 3.28
C GLY A 82 -11.62 -11.41 3.46
N SER A 83 -10.68 -11.25 4.40
CA SER A 83 -9.70 -12.29 4.75
C SER A 83 -10.21 -13.30 5.78
N ILE A 84 -11.20 -12.92 6.60
CA ILE A 84 -11.81 -13.77 7.63
C ILE A 84 -13.06 -14.51 7.10
N LEU A 85 -13.86 -13.89 6.22
CA LEU A 85 -15.07 -14.49 5.66
C LEU A 85 -14.83 -14.98 4.23
N TYR A 86 -14.50 -16.26 4.09
CA TYR A 86 -14.47 -17.03 2.83
C TYR A 86 -15.90 -17.14 2.22
N ILE A 87 -16.50 -16.03 1.79
CA ILE A 87 -17.80 -16.02 1.12
C ILE A 87 -17.59 -15.62 -0.34
N GLU A 88 -17.65 -16.61 -1.23
CA GLU A 88 -17.43 -16.51 -2.68
C GLU A 88 -18.21 -15.36 -3.35
N ALA A 89 -19.43 -15.04 -2.87
CA ALA A 89 -20.28 -13.99 -3.44
C ALA A 89 -19.80 -12.55 -3.13
N LEU A 90 -19.03 -12.34 -2.05
CA LEU A 90 -18.48 -11.03 -1.70
C LEU A 90 -17.19 -10.70 -2.46
N ILE A 91 -16.51 -11.72 -3.01
CA ILE A 91 -15.20 -11.59 -3.67
C ILE A 91 -15.30 -10.68 -4.90
N GLY A 92 -16.41 -10.70 -5.66
CA GLY A 92 -16.58 -9.86 -6.85
C GLY A 92 -16.65 -8.36 -6.55
N LEU A 93 -17.47 -7.96 -5.58
CA LEU A 93 -17.59 -6.56 -5.12
C LEU A 93 -16.32 -6.10 -4.40
N CYS A 94 -15.74 -6.95 -3.54
CA CYS A 94 -14.46 -6.65 -2.89
C CYS A 94 -13.31 -6.54 -3.88
N ARG A 95 -13.28 -7.32 -4.98
CA ARG A 95 -12.23 -7.28 -6.00
C ARG A 95 -12.24 -5.97 -6.79
N TYR A 96 -13.43 -5.41 -7.07
CA TYR A 96 -13.54 -4.11 -7.71
C TYR A 96 -13.10 -2.97 -6.78
N ASP A 97 -13.54 -3.01 -5.51
CA ASP A 97 -13.14 -2.01 -4.51
C ASP A 97 -11.64 -2.07 -4.16
N THR A 98 -11.06 -3.27 -4.03
CA THR A 98 -9.60 -3.43 -3.81
C THR A 98 -8.79 -3.04 -5.02
N TYR A 99 -9.29 -3.28 -6.23
CA TYR A 99 -8.65 -2.81 -7.45
C TYR A 99 -8.59 -1.28 -7.46
N ILE A 100 -9.73 -0.59 -7.28
CA ILE A 100 -9.78 0.88 -7.23
C ILE A 100 -8.85 1.43 -6.14
N ALA A 101 -8.89 0.85 -4.94
CA ALA A 101 -8.06 1.31 -3.85
C ALA A 101 -6.56 1.06 -4.07
N ALA A 102 -6.18 0.00 -4.78
CA ALA A 102 -4.79 -0.23 -5.18
C ALA A 102 -4.26 0.86 -6.12
N PHE A 103 -5.11 1.53 -6.89
CA PHE A 103 -4.76 2.74 -7.66
C PHE A 103 -4.84 4.02 -6.84
N LEU A 104 -5.91 4.18 -6.07
CA LEU A 104 -6.19 5.42 -5.35
C LEU A 104 -5.20 5.65 -4.21
N TYR A 105 -4.77 4.59 -3.52
CA TYR A 105 -3.85 4.69 -2.38
C TYR A 105 -2.46 5.25 -2.76
N PRO A 106 -1.76 4.73 -3.79
CA PRO A 106 -0.52 5.35 -4.28
C PRO A 106 -0.69 6.80 -4.70
N ILE A 107 -1.82 7.12 -5.36
CA ILE A 107 -2.13 8.47 -5.84
C ILE A 107 -2.30 9.43 -4.64
N CYS A 108 -3.16 9.08 -3.68
CA CYS A 108 -3.38 9.89 -2.47
C CYS A 108 -2.12 10.03 -1.62
N GLY A 109 -1.35 8.95 -1.45
CA GLY A 109 -0.07 8.98 -0.74
C GLY A 109 0.95 9.90 -1.40
N SER A 110 1.01 9.89 -2.74
CA SER A 110 1.89 10.77 -3.51
C SER A 110 1.50 12.25 -3.33
N PHE A 111 0.21 12.58 -3.37
CA PHE A 111 -0.26 13.95 -3.16
C PHE A 111 -0.06 14.44 -1.72
N ALA A 112 -0.23 13.59 -0.73
CA ALA A 112 0.06 13.92 0.66
C ALA A 112 1.55 14.28 0.87
N LYS A 113 2.46 13.51 0.23
CA LYS A 113 3.89 13.82 0.24
C LYS A 113 4.20 15.13 -0.50
N LEU A 114 3.51 15.41 -1.61
CA LEU A 114 3.68 16.65 -2.38
C LEU A 114 3.21 17.91 -1.64
N SER A 115 2.26 17.76 -0.71
CA SER A 115 1.75 18.85 0.15
C SER A 115 2.81 19.40 1.11
N LEU A 116 3.83 18.60 1.47
CA LEU A 116 4.97 19.08 2.25
C LEU A 116 5.73 20.14 1.43
N LEU A 117 5.51 21.41 1.80
CA LEU A 117 5.90 22.61 1.05
C LEU A 117 7.43 22.89 1.02
N VAL A 118 8.28 21.87 1.17
CA VAL A 118 9.73 21.98 1.29
C VAL A 118 10.38 22.14 -0.09
N PRO A 119 10.98 23.30 -0.43
CA PRO A 119 11.49 23.58 -1.78
C PRO A 119 12.57 22.59 -2.28
N GLY A 120 13.39 22.04 -1.37
CA GLY A 120 14.46 21.11 -1.72
C GLY A 120 14.01 19.68 -2.04
N LEU A 121 12.78 19.30 -1.68
CA LEU A 121 12.29 17.92 -1.80
C LEU A 121 11.20 17.74 -2.88
N ARG A 122 10.80 18.83 -3.55
CA ARG A 122 9.74 18.78 -4.58
C ARG A 122 10.10 17.89 -5.77
N LEU A 123 11.37 17.92 -6.20
CA LEU A 123 11.84 17.19 -7.39
C LEU A 123 11.82 15.65 -7.22
N PRO A 124 12.40 15.06 -6.15
CA PRO A 124 12.32 13.60 -5.97
C PRO A 124 10.89 13.11 -5.76
N LEU A 125 10.06 13.85 -5.02
CA LEU A 125 8.66 13.47 -4.78
C LEU A 125 7.78 13.56 -6.05
N LEU A 126 8.07 14.51 -6.95
CA LEU A 126 7.44 14.55 -8.26
C LEU A 126 7.79 13.32 -9.10
N SER A 127 9.06 12.90 -9.04
CA SER A 127 9.56 11.72 -9.75
C SER A 127 8.85 10.45 -9.27
N ASP A 128 8.68 10.28 -7.96
CA ASP A 128 7.95 9.14 -7.40
C ASP A 128 6.48 9.14 -7.84
N THR A 129 5.84 10.31 -7.81
CA THR A 129 4.44 10.48 -8.22
C THR A 129 4.23 10.08 -9.69
N ILE A 130 5.11 10.51 -10.59
CA ILE A 130 4.97 10.20 -12.02
C ILE A 130 5.42 8.76 -12.30
N GLY A 131 6.54 8.33 -11.72
CA GLY A 131 7.18 7.04 -11.98
C GLY A 131 6.39 5.84 -11.48
N ILE A 132 5.56 5.99 -10.46
CA ILE A 132 4.74 4.90 -9.91
C ILE A 132 3.35 4.89 -10.54
N ASN A 133 2.71 6.06 -10.67
CA ASN A 133 1.29 6.13 -11.05
C ASN A 133 1.06 5.89 -12.54
N LEU A 134 1.95 6.36 -13.42
CA LEU A 134 1.82 6.11 -14.87
C LEU A 134 1.88 4.61 -15.20
N PRO A 135 2.89 3.85 -14.73
CA PRO A 135 2.96 2.42 -15.01
C PRO A 135 1.83 1.63 -14.39
N LEU A 136 1.29 2.06 -13.24
CA LEU A 136 0.11 1.45 -12.65
C LEU A 136 -1.07 1.57 -13.64
N ILE A 137 -1.42 2.79 -14.05
CA ILE A 137 -2.59 3.07 -14.88
C ILE A 137 -2.48 2.41 -16.26
N PHE A 138 -1.28 2.41 -16.84
CA PHE A 138 -0.99 1.83 -18.15
C PHE A 138 -0.32 0.45 -18.05
N ALA A 139 -0.57 -0.31 -16.97
CA ALA A 139 0.04 -1.62 -16.77
C ALA A 139 -0.31 -2.63 -17.89
N CYS A 140 -1.47 -2.45 -18.55
CA CYS A 140 -1.92 -3.27 -19.66
C CYS A 140 -2.26 -2.41 -20.88
N GLN A 141 -1.97 -2.96 -22.07
CA GLN A 141 -2.46 -2.45 -23.35
C GLN A 141 -3.26 -3.55 -24.05
N PRO A 142 -4.60 -3.43 -24.17
CA PRO A 142 -5.46 -2.31 -23.74
C PRO A 142 -5.69 -2.29 -22.22
N ILE A 143 -5.95 -1.10 -21.66
CA ILE A 143 -6.19 -0.89 -20.22
C ILE A 143 -7.34 -1.79 -19.70
N GLN A 144 -8.35 -2.06 -20.53
CA GLN A 144 -9.49 -2.90 -20.18
C GLN A 144 -9.11 -4.33 -19.78
N LYS A 145 -7.98 -4.83 -20.28
CA LYS A 145 -7.46 -6.16 -19.94
C LYS A 145 -7.07 -6.30 -18.46
N SER A 146 -6.85 -5.18 -17.77
CA SER A 146 -6.47 -5.19 -16.35
C SER A 146 -7.60 -5.61 -15.41
N TRP A 147 -8.87 -5.38 -15.77
CA TRP A 147 -10.04 -5.82 -15.01
C TRP A 147 -10.90 -6.85 -15.73
N ASP A 148 -10.82 -6.93 -17.06
CA ASP A 148 -11.56 -7.89 -17.87
C ASP A 148 -10.63 -8.97 -18.44
N ALA A 149 -10.60 -10.12 -17.77
CA ALA A 149 -9.79 -11.26 -18.17
C ALA A 149 -10.31 -11.99 -19.44
N THR A 150 -11.47 -11.60 -19.98
CA THR A 150 -11.99 -12.19 -21.23
C THR A 150 -11.28 -11.66 -22.48
N ILE A 151 -10.59 -10.52 -22.35
CA ILE A 151 -9.83 -9.89 -23.44
C ILE A 151 -8.48 -10.62 -23.62
N THR A 152 -8.40 -11.42 -24.68
CA THR A 152 -7.24 -12.28 -24.97
C THR A 152 -6.10 -11.55 -25.71
N HIS A 153 -6.39 -10.47 -26.42
CA HIS A 153 -5.39 -9.71 -27.18
C HIS A 153 -4.68 -8.67 -26.30
N GLY A 154 -3.44 -8.33 -26.65
CA GLY A 154 -2.63 -7.33 -25.95
C GLY A 154 -1.65 -7.88 -24.91
N HIS A 155 -0.82 -7.01 -24.37
CA HIS A 155 0.24 -7.34 -23.41
C HIS A 155 0.07 -6.56 -22.11
N CYS A 156 0.43 -7.18 -20.99
CA CYS A 156 0.47 -6.57 -19.67
C CYS A 156 1.88 -6.69 -19.10
N LEU A 157 2.30 -5.69 -18.32
CA LEU A 157 3.49 -5.79 -17.48
C LEU A 157 3.29 -6.81 -16.36
N ASN A 158 4.40 -7.29 -15.81
CA ASN A 158 4.39 -8.13 -14.62
C ASN A 158 3.90 -7.33 -13.41
N LEU A 159 2.61 -7.46 -13.08
CA LEU A 159 1.98 -6.82 -11.91
C LEU A 159 2.78 -7.04 -10.61
N PRO A 160 3.24 -8.27 -10.28
CA PRO A 160 3.99 -8.50 -9.04
C PRO A 160 5.28 -7.67 -8.96
N SER A 161 6.04 -7.62 -10.05
CA SER A 161 7.28 -6.82 -10.13
C SER A 161 6.99 -5.32 -9.98
N LEU A 162 5.90 -4.86 -10.56
CA LEU A 162 5.46 -3.48 -10.50
C LEU A 162 5.01 -3.10 -9.08
N TYR A 163 4.27 -3.96 -8.37
CA TYR A 163 3.93 -3.74 -6.96
C TYR A 163 5.15 -3.72 -6.04
N ILE A 164 6.14 -4.60 -6.28
CA ILE A 164 7.39 -4.59 -5.52
C ILE A 164 8.17 -3.29 -5.78
N ALA A 165 8.26 -2.83 -7.03
CA ALA A 165 8.90 -1.58 -7.37
C ALA A 165 8.22 -0.38 -6.68
N THR A 166 6.89 -0.34 -6.68
CA THR A 166 6.10 0.67 -5.97
C THR A 166 6.35 0.65 -4.46
N ALA A 167 6.43 -0.55 -3.86
CA ALA A 167 6.72 -0.68 -2.43
C ALA A 167 8.12 -0.15 -2.09
N VAL A 168 9.13 -0.50 -2.89
CA VAL A 168 10.51 -0.01 -2.70
C VAL A 168 10.59 1.50 -2.85
N ALA A 169 9.97 2.07 -3.89
CA ALA A 169 9.98 3.51 -4.11
C ALA A 169 9.30 4.26 -2.94
N ASN A 170 8.17 3.78 -2.45
CA ASN A 170 7.50 4.37 -1.28
C ASN A 170 8.38 4.37 -0.02
N ILE A 171 9.08 3.26 0.26
CA ILE A 171 10.02 3.15 1.39
C ILE A 171 11.16 4.15 1.24
N VAL A 172 11.70 4.32 0.03
CA VAL A 172 12.76 5.30 -0.24
C VAL A 172 12.27 6.72 0.03
N SER A 173 11.09 7.10 -0.45
CA SER A 173 10.54 8.44 -0.17
C SER A 173 10.32 8.66 1.33
N ASP A 174 9.86 7.64 2.06
CA ASP A 174 9.65 7.70 3.51
C ASP A 174 10.98 7.87 4.25
N ALA A 175 12.03 7.15 3.83
CA ALA A 175 13.38 7.33 4.39
C ALA A 175 13.91 8.75 4.14
N ILE A 176 13.66 9.33 2.97
CA ILE A 176 14.07 10.71 2.68
C ILE A 176 13.32 11.70 3.58
N LEU A 177 12.01 11.50 3.78
CA LEU A 177 11.20 12.32 4.69
C LEU A 177 11.64 12.18 6.15
N PHE A 178 12.00 10.98 6.59
CA PHE A 178 12.52 10.73 7.94
C PHE A 178 13.86 11.44 8.18
N ASN A 179 14.70 11.55 7.14
CA ASN A 179 15.97 12.26 7.24
C ASN A 179 15.83 13.79 7.19
N LEU A 180 14.68 14.33 6.80
CA LEU A 180 14.45 15.77 6.67
C LEU A 180 14.55 16.56 8.00
N PRO A 181 13.94 16.14 9.12
CA PRO A 181 14.02 16.88 10.38
C PRO A 181 15.38 16.74 11.09
N LEU A 182 16.17 15.70 10.76
CA LEU A 182 17.45 15.42 11.41
C LEU A 182 18.50 16.55 11.26
N PRO A 183 18.78 17.12 10.07
CA PRO A 183 19.73 18.21 9.93
C PRO A 183 19.25 19.49 10.64
N MET A 184 17.96 19.83 10.55
CA MET A 184 17.39 20.98 11.26
C MET A 184 17.53 20.85 12.78
N MET A 185 17.41 19.62 13.30
CA MET A 185 17.59 19.27 14.71
C MET A 185 19.05 19.31 15.19
N VAL A 186 20.01 19.24 14.29
CA VAL A 186 21.44 19.34 14.65
C VAL A 186 21.87 20.78 14.84
N GLU A 187 21.21 21.72 14.19
CA GLU A 187 21.53 23.15 14.26
C GLU A 187 21.01 23.82 15.55
N PHE A 188 19.92 23.31 16.13
CA PHE A 188 19.38 23.81 17.40
C PHE A 188 20.11 23.22 18.62
N HIS A 189 20.55 24.11 19.53
CA HIS A 189 21.24 23.78 20.80
C HIS A 189 20.30 23.14 21.85
N ILE A 190 19.72 21.99 21.54
CA ILE A 190 18.81 21.25 22.44
C ILE A 190 19.61 20.22 23.28
N PRO A 191 19.32 20.05 24.59
CA PRO A 191 19.96 19.05 25.43
C PRO A 191 19.75 17.62 24.89
N ARG A 192 20.81 16.79 24.93
CA ARG A 192 20.86 15.46 24.27
C ARG A 192 19.70 14.52 24.62
N ARG A 193 19.13 14.63 25.84
CA ARG A 193 18.00 13.80 26.28
C ARG A 193 16.71 14.10 25.50
N GLN A 194 16.43 15.37 25.23
CA GLN A 194 15.25 15.78 24.43
C GLN A 194 15.45 15.46 22.95
N LYS A 195 16.70 15.54 22.45
CA LYS A 195 17.05 15.16 21.08
C LYS A 195 16.77 13.68 20.80
N ILE A 196 17.15 12.79 21.73
CA ILE A 196 16.87 11.34 21.63
C ILE A 196 15.35 11.09 21.68
N GLY A 197 14.63 11.77 22.57
CA GLY A 197 13.17 11.65 22.66
C GLY A 197 12.46 12.01 21.36
N LEU A 198 12.88 13.09 20.69
CA LEU A 198 12.26 13.50 19.42
C LEU A 198 12.54 12.50 18.29
N VAL A 199 13.77 11.98 18.20
CA VAL A 199 14.11 10.95 17.19
C VAL A 199 13.28 9.68 17.39
N ILE A 200 13.06 9.27 18.64
CA ILE A 200 12.22 8.11 18.95
C ILE A 200 10.76 8.37 18.56
N ILE A 201 10.20 9.55 18.89
CA ILE A 201 8.82 9.90 18.56
C ILE A 201 8.62 9.95 17.04
N PHE A 202 9.57 10.50 16.29
CA PHE A 202 9.55 10.51 14.82
C PHE A 202 9.76 9.12 14.19
N GLY A 203 10.44 8.19 14.87
CA GLY A 203 10.69 6.84 14.36
C GLY A 203 9.53 5.85 14.61
N ILE A 204 8.63 6.17 15.55
CA ILE A 204 7.46 5.34 15.86
C ILE A 204 6.25 5.70 14.96
N GLY A 205 6.24 6.92 14.39
CA GLY A 205 5.12 7.49 13.65
C GLY A 205 5.31 7.57 12.15
#